data_AF-W5J1X2-F1
#
_entry.id   AF-W5J1X2-F1
#
_cell.length_a   1.000
_cell.length_b   1.000
_cell.length_c   1.000
_cell.angle_alpha   90.00
_cell.angle_beta   90.00
_cell.angle_gamma   90.00
#
_symmetry.space_group_name_H-M   'P 1'
#
loop_
_entity.id
_entity.type
_entity.pdbx_description
1 polymer ?
#
loop_
_entity_poly.entity_id
_entity_poly.type
_entity_poly.pdbx_seq_one_letter_code
_entity_poly.pdbx_strand_id
1 'polypeptide(L)'
;MKTFVSIALCLFVAAVSVSAQLSMSEFAEIAEQYRVRFDDLSEDKDSFLRFARVLIRAELKGLNEATLANLADARNEIDDILTEIRTEIADATLEPNANEECLLRLVDSVIAEGRTAGDGMSSCAADKIEIKEGLGDEFRTLTNTLQRIATAASEYPLFSYAQHNSFSDPQEHVDWLEQNYEAQVAFWDNVARPEAQEDLDNLEINRPALIAENRACLNAVIARLNTAFTGIRQQINSC
;
A
#
# COMPACT_ATOMS: atom_id res chain seq x y z
N MET A 1 54.74 -59.34 19.30
CA MET A 1 55.69 -59.02 18.21
C MET A 1 55.74 -60.18 17.21
N LYS A 2 55.14 -60.01 16.03
CA LYS A 2 55.77 -60.21 14.71
C LYS A 2 54.69 -60.05 13.64
N THR A 3 54.98 -59.11 12.77
CA THR A 3 54.24 -58.56 11.63
C THR A 3 54.59 -59.30 10.34
N PHE A 4 53.86 -58.94 9.26
CA PHE A 4 54.16 -59.08 7.82
C PHE A 4 53.84 -60.44 7.15
N VAL A 5 53.27 -60.53 5.94
CA VAL A 5 52.60 -59.56 5.05
C VAL A 5 51.86 -60.33 3.93
N SER A 6 50.90 -59.64 3.32
CA SER A 6 50.15 -59.86 2.08
C SER A 6 50.77 -60.72 0.96
N ILE A 7 49.91 -61.33 0.12
CA ILE A 7 49.83 -61.15 -1.35
C ILE A 7 48.52 -61.81 -1.85
N ALA A 8 47.60 -61.00 -2.39
CA ALA A 8 46.58 -61.34 -3.40
C ALA A 8 45.74 -60.06 -3.61
N LEU A 9 46.28 -59.04 -4.26
CA LEU A 9 46.27 -58.81 -5.70
C LEU A 9 44.85 -58.65 -6.28
N CYS A 10 44.52 -57.38 -6.50
CA CYS A 10 43.73 -56.84 -7.60
C CYS A 10 42.27 -57.26 -7.78
N LEU A 11 41.36 -56.51 -7.14
CA LEU A 11 40.17 -56.00 -7.81
C LEU A 11 40.02 -54.51 -7.48
N PHE A 12 40.89 -53.70 -8.10
CA PHE A 12 40.53 -52.33 -8.41
C PHE A 12 39.39 -52.41 -9.44
N VAL A 13 38.15 -52.49 -8.96
CA VAL A 13 37.03 -52.00 -9.76
C VAL A 13 37.19 -50.48 -9.71
N ALA A 14 37.90 -49.96 -10.70
CA ALA A 14 37.66 -48.61 -11.15
C ALA A 14 36.18 -48.59 -11.57
N ALA A 15 35.31 -48.26 -10.63
CA ALA A 15 34.05 -47.62 -10.95
C ALA A 15 34.47 -46.26 -11.53
N VAL A 16 34.83 -46.27 -12.81
CA VAL A 16 34.62 -45.11 -13.65
C VAL A 16 33.11 -45.00 -13.66
N SER A 17 32.57 -44.26 -12.69
CA SER A 17 31.28 -43.61 -12.84
C SER A 17 31.45 -42.72 -14.06
N VAL A 18 31.19 -43.29 -15.23
CA VAL A 18 30.82 -42.51 -16.40
C VAL A 18 29.48 -41.90 -15.99
N SER A 19 29.54 -40.78 -15.26
CA SER A 19 28.47 -39.80 -15.30
C SER A 19 28.35 -39.50 -16.78
N ALA A 20 27.26 -39.96 -17.42
CA ALA A 20 27.00 -39.64 -18.80
C ALA A 20 27.09 -38.11 -18.92
N GLN A 21 28.14 -37.64 -19.61
CA GLN A 21 28.43 -36.22 -19.69
C GLN A 21 27.35 -35.62 -20.59
N LEU A 22 26.51 -34.74 -20.04
CA LEU A 22 25.40 -34.10 -20.76
C LEU A 22 25.94 -33.51 -22.07
N SER A 23 25.38 -33.92 -23.21
CA SER A 23 25.84 -33.39 -24.50
C SER A 23 25.49 -31.90 -24.61
N MET A 24 26.26 -31.15 -25.40
CA MET A 24 25.97 -29.72 -25.58
C MET A 24 24.62 -29.46 -26.26
N SER A 25 24.12 -30.40 -27.05
CA SER A 25 22.77 -30.33 -27.62
C SER A 25 21.69 -30.52 -26.56
N GLU A 26 21.85 -31.49 -25.66
CA GLU A 26 20.91 -31.72 -24.55
C GLU A 26 20.95 -30.55 -23.57
N PHE A 27 22.14 -30.03 -23.26
CA PHE A 27 22.30 -28.81 -22.47
C PHE A 27 21.55 -27.63 -23.09
N ALA A 28 21.73 -27.37 -24.39
CA ALA A 28 21.08 -26.26 -25.06
C ALA A 28 19.55 -26.37 -25.04
N GLU A 29 19.02 -27.59 -25.19
CA GLU A 29 17.58 -27.83 -25.09
C GLU A 29 17.05 -27.56 -23.67
N ILE A 30 17.74 -28.06 -22.63
CA ILE A 30 17.35 -27.83 -21.24
C ILE A 30 17.45 -26.35 -20.87
N ALA A 31 18.53 -25.67 -21.28
CA ALA A 31 18.71 -24.24 -21.04
C ALA A 31 17.61 -23.42 -21.71
N GLU A 32 17.18 -23.77 -22.92
CA GLU A 32 16.06 -23.13 -23.59
C GLU A 32 14.72 -23.40 -22.87
N GLN A 33 14.49 -24.62 -22.38
CA GLN A 33 13.32 -24.92 -21.57
C GLN A 33 13.26 -24.05 -20.30
N TYR A 34 14.40 -23.90 -19.60
CA TYR A 34 14.47 -23.01 -18.44
C TYR A 34 14.30 -21.54 -18.82
N ARG A 35 14.87 -21.09 -19.94
CA ARG A 35 14.66 -19.72 -20.45
C ARG A 35 13.16 -19.41 -20.59
N VAL A 36 12.40 -20.30 -21.24
CA VAL A 36 10.94 -20.15 -21.37
C VAL A 36 10.26 -20.12 -20.00
N ARG A 37 10.61 -21.04 -19.09
CA ARG A 37 10.01 -21.07 -17.74
C ARG A 37 10.28 -19.80 -16.94
N PHE A 38 11.48 -19.24 -17.04
CA PHE A 38 11.85 -17.98 -16.38
C PHE A 38 11.12 -16.78 -16.99
N ASP A 39 10.92 -16.77 -18.31
CA ASP A 39 10.08 -15.77 -18.99
C ASP A 39 8.62 -15.86 -18.52
N ASP A 40 8.04 -17.05 -18.47
CA ASP A 40 6.67 -17.26 -18.00
C ASP A 40 6.50 -16.79 -16.54
N LEU A 41 7.50 -17.09 -15.69
CA LEU A 41 7.52 -16.62 -14.29
C LEU A 41 7.65 -15.09 -14.21
N SER A 42 8.45 -14.48 -15.08
CA SER A 42 8.55 -13.01 -15.18
C SER A 42 7.22 -12.40 -15.62
N GLU A 43 6.53 -13.00 -16.58
CA GLU A 43 5.24 -12.51 -17.07
C GLU A 43 4.14 -12.61 -16.01
N ASP A 44 4.08 -13.71 -15.26
CA ASP A 44 3.15 -13.86 -14.13
C ASP A 44 3.41 -12.78 -13.05
N LYS A 45 4.68 -12.58 -12.67
CA LYS A 45 5.10 -11.52 -11.74
C LYS A 45 4.68 -10.14 -12.24
N ASP A 46 4.95 -9.82 -13.49
CA ASP A 46 4.58 -8.54 -14.11
C ASP A 46 3.06 -8.35 -14.19
N SER A 47 2.32 -9.41 -14.48
CA SER A 47 0.85 -9.39 -14.51
C SER A 47 0.27 -9.03 -13.14
N PHE A 48 0.74 -9.70 -12.09
CA PHE A 48 0.36 -9.39 -10.72
C PHE A 48 0.71 -7.93 -10.35
N LEU A 49 1.91 -7.46 -10.69
CA LEU A 49 2.34 -6.10 -10.38
C LEU A 49 1.53 -5.03 -11.10
N ARG A 50 1.14 -5.28 -12.35
CA ARG A 50 0.22 -4.40 -13.08
C ARG A 50 -1.13 -4.32 -12.38
N PHE A 51 -1.68 -5.46 -11.96
CA PHE A 51 -2.94 -5.51 -11.22
C PHE A 51 -2.84 -4.77 -9.89
N ALA A 52 -1.82 -5.05 -9.07
CA ALA A 52 -1.59 -4.40 -7.79
C ALA A 52 -1.53 -2.87 -7.93
N ARG A 53 -0.77 -2.35 -8.90
CA ARG A 53 -0.68 -0.90 -9.18
C ARG A 53 -2.02 -0.27 -9.53
N VAL A 54 -2.86 -0.98 -10.28
CA VAL A 54 -4.22 -0.49 -10.63
C VAL A 54 -5.10 -0.46 -9.39
N LEU A 55 -5.09 -1.54 -8.60
CA LEU A 55 -5.88 -1.66 -7.38
C LEU A 55 -5.50 -0.56 -6.37
N ILE A 56 -4.22 -0.43 -6.05
CA ILE A 56 -3.73 0.61 -5.12
C ILE A 56 -4.18 2.01 -5.54
N ARG A 57 -4.06 2.34 -6.84
CA ARG A 57 -4.51 3.63 -7.36
C ARG A 57 -6.02 3.83 -7.22
N ALA A 58 -6.80 2.79 -7.50
CA ALA A 58 -8.25 2.83 -7.36
C ALA A 58 -8.66 3.04 -5.90
N GLU A 59 -8.04 2.30 -4.99
CA GLU A 59 -8.29 2.38 -3.54
C GLU A 59 -7.93 3.74 -2.96
N LEU A 60 -6.73 4.26 -3.25
CA LEU A 60 -6.33 5.60 -2.82
C LEU A 60 -7.23 6.70 -3.42
N LYS A 61 -7.68 6.52 -4.66
CA LYS A 61 -8.65 7.44 -5.28
C LYS A 61 -10.00 7.39 -4.56
N GLY A 62 -10.54 6.21 -4.28
CA GLY A 62 -11.80 6.04 -3.56
C GLY A 62 -11.74 6.66 -2.16
N LEU A 63 -10.61 6.52 -1.45
CA LEU A 63 -10.40 7.16 -0.16
C LEU A 63 -10.43 8.70 -0.28
N ASN A 64 -9.82 9.28 -1.32
CA ASN A 64 -9.86 10.72 -1.55
C ASN A 64 -11.28 11.22 -1.82
N GLU A 65 -12.00 10.54 -2.72
CA GLU A 65 -13.36 10.93 -3.10
C GLU A 65 -14.30 10.88 -1.90
N ALA A 66 -14.21 9.84 -1.07
CA ALA A 66 -15.00 9.73 0.15
C ALA A 66 -14.63 10.78 1.21
N THR A 67 -13.33 11.07 1.39
CA THR A 67 -12.87 12.10 2.33
C THR A 67 -13.33 13.49 1.89
N LEU A 68 -13.25 13.80 0.60
CA LEU A 68 -13.74 15.06 0.04
C LEU A 68 -15.26 15.18 0.17
N ALA A 69 -16.01 14.10 -0.03
CA ALA A 69 -17.45 14.08 0.18
C ALA A 69 -17.81 14.41 1.65
N ASN A 70 -17.17 13.73 2.61
CA ASN A 70 -17.36 14.01 4.03
C ASN A 70 -17.04 15.49 4.38
N LEU A 71 -15.94 16.05 3.85
CA LEU A 71 -15.59 17.46 4.06
C LEU A 71 -16.61 18.42 3.45
N ALA A 72 -17.13 18.11 2.26
CA ALA A 72 -18.17 18.91 1.62
C ALA A 72 -19.48 18.89 2.41
N ASP A 73 -19.90 17.71 2.88
CA ASP A 73 -21.09 17.55 3.73
C ASP A 73 -20.94 18.36 5.03
N ALA A 74 -19.81 18.21 5.72
CA ALA A 74 -19.54 18.93 6.96
C ALA A 74 -19.48 20.45 6.76
N ARG A 75 -18.91 20.90 5.63
CA ARG A 75 -18.90 22.33 5.28
C ARG A 75 -20.32 22.86 5.14
N ASN A 76 -21.18 22.18 4.38
CA ASN A 76 -22.55 22.61 4.16
C ASN A 76 -23.31 22.71 5.49
N GLU A 77 -23.15 21.71 6.37
CA GLU A 77 -23.79 21.72 7.69
C GLU A 77 -23.29 22.88 8.56
N ILE A 78 -21.98 23.16 8.56
CA ILE A 78 -21.43 24.33 9.26
C ILE A 78 -21.97 25.64 8.68
N ASP A 79 -22.02 25.77 7.35
CA ASP A 79 -22.53 26.97 6.67
C ASP A 79 -24.03 27.20 6.98
N ASP A 80 -24.83 26.13 7.05
CA ASP A 80 -26.24 26.16 7.44
C ASP A 80 -26.40 26.63 8.90
N ILE A 81 -25.64 26.04 9.83
CA ILE A 81 -25.63 26.41 11.26
C ILE A 81 -25.22 27.88 11.45
N LEU A 82 -24.19 28.34 10.72
CA LEU A 82 -23.74 29.72 10.74
C LEU A 82 -24.78 30.69 10.17
N THR A 83 -25.50 30.27 9.14
CA THR A 83 -26.57 31.08 8.53
C THR A 83 -27.74 31.22 9.48
N GLU A 84 -28.19 30.12 10.09
CA GLU A 84 -29.29 30.09 11.05
C GLU A 84 -29.05 31.07 12.20
N ILE A 85 -27.89 30.98 12.88
CA ILE A 85 -27.60 31.85 14.03
C ILE A 85 -27.46 33.32 13.64
N ARG A 86 -26.93 33.62 12.44
CA ARG A 86 -26.83 34.99 11.93
C ARG A 86 -28.20 35.58 11.63
N THR A 87 -29.12 34.77 11.09
CA THR A 87 -30.51 35.16 10.89
C THR A 87 -31.19 35.44 12.22
N GLU A 88 -31.03 34.57 13.22
CA GLU A 88 -31.59 34.80 14.56
C GLU A 88 -31.09 36.13 15.19
N ILE A 89 -29.80 36.44 15.07
CA ILE A 89 -29.24 37.71 15.56
C ILE A 89 -29.80 38.90 14.76
N ALA A 90 -29.91 38.77 13.44
CA ALA A 90 -30.46 39.82 12.58
C ALA A 90 -31.92 40.12 12.91
N ASP A 91 -32.74 39.08 13.12
CA ASP A 91 -34.13 39.21 13.50
C ASP A 91 -34.27 39.89 14.87
N ALA A 92 -33.43 39.52 15.85
CA ALA A 92 -33.41 40.15 17.16
C ALA A 92 -33.05 41.66 17.11
N THR A 93 -32.30 42.09 16.09
CA THR A 93 -31.93 43.51 15.91
C THR A 93 -33.14 44.37 15.50
N LEU A 94 -34.20 43.77 14.96
CA LEU A 94 -35.41 44.48 14.55
C LEU A 94 -36.38 44.74 15.71
N GLU A 95 -36.13 44.17 16.89
CA GLU A 95 -37.01 44.29 18.05
C GLU A 95 -36.94 45.70 18.70
N PRO A 96 -38.05 46.24 19.24
CA PRO A 96 -38.13 47.63 19.70
C PRO A 96 -37.16 48.02 20.83
N ASN A 97 -36.66 47.04 21.59
CA ASN A 97 -35.76 47.24 22.73
C ASN A 97 -34.39 46.59 22.52
N ALA A 98 -34.03 46.24 21.29
CA ALA A 98 -32.82 45.52 20.96
C ALA A 98 -31.56 46.30 21.37
N ASN A 99 -30.62 45.61 22.02
CA ASN A 99 -29.29 46.16 22.27
C ASN A 99 -28.34 45.83 21.10
N GLU A 100 -28.29 46.72 20.11
CA GLU A 100 -27.50 46.54 18.88
C GLU A 100 -26.01 46.28 19.15
N GLU A 101 -25.40 46.97 20.13
CA GLU A 101 -23.99 46.75 20.49
C GLU A 101 -23.75 45.36 21.11
N CYS A 102 -24.73 44.84 21.85
CA CYS A 102 -24.70 43.48 22.38
C CYS A 102 -24.80 42.45 21.24
N LEU A 103 -25.75 42.62 20.33
CA LEU A 103 -25.98 41.73 19.19
C LEU A 103 -24.79 41.71 18.21
N LEU A 104 -24.17 42.86 17.92
CA LEU A 104 -22.97 42.94 17.08
C LEU A 104 -21.79 42.14 17.68
N ARG A 105 -21.62 42.17 19.02
CA ARG A 105 -20.59 41.34 19.68
C ARG A 105 -20.88 39.84 19.60
N LEU A 106 -22.16 39.44 19.51
CA LEU A 106 -22.52 38.05 19.25
C LEU A 106 -22.14 37.64 17.82
N VAL A 107 -22.26 38.54 16.83
CA VAL A 107 -21.79 38.27 15.46
C VAL A 107 -20.28 37.99 15.43
N ASP A 108 -19.47 38.76 16.15
CA ASP A 108 -18.03 38.50 16.28
C ASP A 108 -17.75 37.10 16.87
N SER A 109 -18.55 36.69 17.86
CA SER A 109 -18.46 35.36 18.47
C SER A 109 -18.82 34.26 17.47
N VAL A 110 -19.88 34.44 16.68
CA VAL A 110 -20.26 33.52 15.59
C VAL A 110 -19.13 33.38 14.56
N ILE A 111 -18.47 34.48 14.17
CA ILE A 111 -17.34 34.46 13.25
C ILE A 111 -16.15 33.69 13.85
N ALA A 112 -15.85 33.90 15.14
CA ALA A 112 -14.75 33.23 15.82
C ALA A 112 -14.98 31.71 15.93
N GLU A 113 -16.20 31.28 16.27
CA GLU A 113 -16.56 29.86 16.30
C GLU A 113 -16.56 29.23 14.91
N GLY A 114 -17.02 29.96 13.88
CA GLY A 114 -16.92 29.51 12.49
C GLY A 114 -15.48 29.29 12.03
N ARG A 115 -14.54 30.17 12.43
CA ARG A 115 -13.10 29.95 12.18
C ARG A 115 -12.58 28.71 12.90
N THR A 116 -12.95 28.54 14.17
CA THR A 116 -12.56 27.37 14.98
C THR A 116 -13.07 26.06 14.35
N ALA A 117 -14.30 26.06 13.81
CA ALA A 117 -14.84 24.93 13.07
C ALA A 117 -14.04 24.65 11.77
N GLY A 118 -13.68 25.70 11.01
CA GLY A 118 -12.83 25.58 9.83
C GLY A 118 -11.43 25.03 10.12
N ASP A 119 -10.82 25.44 11.24
CA ASP A 119 -9.55 24.87 11.72
C ASP A 119 -9.71 23.39 12.10
N GLY A 120 -10.82 23.05 12.78
CA GLY A 120 -11.17 21.67 13.12
C GLY A 120 -11.32 20.77 11.89
N MET A 121 -12.02 21.24 10.86
CA MET A 121 -12.13 20.52 9.58
C MET A 121 -10.76 20.29 8.94
N SER A 122 -9.91 21.32 8.96
CA SER A 122 -8.55 21.25 8.40
C SER A 122 -7.71 20.21 9.14
N SER A 123 -7.82 20.14 10.47
CA SER A 123 -7.19 19.10 11.29
C SER A 123 -7.70 17.70 10.95
N CYS A 124 -9.01 17.51 10.82
CA CYS A 124 -9.60 16.22 10.44
C CYS A 124 -9.17 15.75 9.03
N ALA A 125 -8.77 16.68 8.16
CA ALA A 125 -8.25 16.38 6.82
C ALA A 125 -6.73 16.07 6.83
N ALA A 126 -5.96 16.77 7.66
CA ALA A 126 -4.49 16.62 7.72
C ALA A 126 -4.05 15.19 8.04
N ASP A 127 -4.64 14.56 9.06
CA ASP A 127 -4.34 13.18 9.45
C ASP A 127 -4.56 12.19 8.29
N LYS A 128 -5.55 12.47 7.44
CA LYS A 128 -5.90 11.60 6.31
C LYS A 128 -4.97 11.81 5.10
N ILE A 129 -4.41 13.00 4.95
CA ILE A 129 -3.35 13.27 3.96
C ILE A 129 -2.09 12.50 4.34
N GLU A 130 -1.69 12.52 5.60
CA GLU A 130 -0.50 11.81 6.08
C GLU A 130 -0.61 10.29 5.88
N ILE A 131 -1.73 9.69 6.30
CA ILE A 131 -1.99 8.25 6.10
C ILE A 131 -1.92 7.88 4.61
N LYS A 132 -2.50 8.71 3.74
CA LYS A 132 -2.51 8.47 2.30
C LYS A 132 -1.10 8.52 1.71
N GLU A 133 -0.32 9.53 2.06
CA GLU A 133 1.04 9.71 1.55
C GLU A 133 1.94 8.55 2.01
N GLY A 134 1.83 8.15 3.28
CA GLY A 134 2.52 6.99 3.82
C GLY A 134 2.19 5.70 3.07
N LEU A 135 0.89 5.38 2.94
CA LEU A 135 0.43 4.20 2.20
C LEU A 135 0.94 4.22 0.74
N GLY A 136 0.83 5.38 0.07
CA GLY A 136 1.29 5.52 -1.31
C GLY A 136 2.78 5.23 -1.49
N ASP A 137 3.63 5.69 -0.58
CA ASP A 137 5.07 5.48 -0.63
C ASP A 137 5.49 4.05 -0.29
N GLU A 138 4.84 3.41 0.69
CA GLU A 138 5.07 2.01 1.04
C GLU A 138 4.74 1.10 -0.15
N PHE A 139 3.56 1.27 -0.77
CA PHE A 139 3.16 0.51 -1.95
C PHE A 139 4.06 0.76 -3.16
N ARG A 140 4.52 2.00 -3.36
CA ARG A 140 5.48 2.31 -4.42
C ARG A 140 6.81 1.58 -4.17
N THR A 141 7.25 1.50 -2.93
CA THR A 141 8.49 0.79 -2.56
C THR A 141 8.35 -0.72 -2.77
N LEU A 142 7.24 -1.31 -2.32
CA LEU A 142 6.92 -2.73 -2.52
C LEU A 142 6.87 -3.07 -4.02
N THR A 143 6.02 -2.38 -4.79
CA THR A 143 5.83 -2.68 -6.22
C THR A 143 7.09 -2.44 -7.06
N ASN A 144 7.97 -1.51 -6.69
CA ASN A 144 9.26 -1.34 -7.35
C ASN A 144 10.26 -2.45 -6.99
N THR A 145 10.25 -2.91 -5.75
CA THR A 145 11.11 -4.03 -5.31
C THR A 145 10.71 -5.30 -6.04
N LEU A 146 9.41 -5.61 -6.07
CA LEU A 146 8.89 -6.77 -6.79
C LEU A 146 9.14 -6.67 -8.29
N GLN A 147 9.04 -5.47 -8.89
CA GLN A 147 9.35 -5.27 -10.31
C GLN A 147 10.82 -5.61 -10.63
N ARG A 148 11.76 -5.24 -9.76
CA ARG A 148 13.17 -5.59 -9.94
C ARG A 148 13.38 -7.09 -9.86
N ILE A 149 12.66 -7.78 -8.95
CA ILE A 149 12.70 -9.24 -8.84
C ILE A 149 12.08 -9.90 -10.08
N ALA A 150 11.01 -9.34 -10.63
CA ALA A 150 10.40 -9.79 -11.88
C ALA A 150 11.37 -9.66 -13.05
N THR A 151 11.97 -8.48 -13.26
CA THR A 151 12.95 -8.26 -14.31
C THR A 151 14.20 -9.13 -14.14
N ALA A 152 14.66 -9.34 -12.91
CA ALA A 152 15.78 -10.26 -12.67
C ALA A 152 15.44 -11.68 -13.14
N ALA A 153 14.20 -12.15 -12.94
CA ALA A 153 13.75 -13.49 -13.33
C ALA A 153 14.00 -13.79 -14.82
N SER A 154 13.66 -12.87 -15.72
CA SER A 154 13.87 -13.04 -17.17
C SER A 154 15.34 -12.94 -17.60
N GLU A 155 16.19 -12.27 -16.82
CA GLU A 155 17.61 -12.11 -17.12
C GLU A 155 18.49 -13.25 -16.58
N TYR A 156 18.01 -14.02 -15.58
CA TYR A 156 18.77 -15.09 -14.92
C TYR A 156 19.32 -16.17 -15.88
N PRO A 157 18.55 -16.68 -16.87
CA PRO A 157 19.06 -17.66 -17.84
C PRO A 157 20.23 -17.15 -18.68
N LEU A 158 20.30 -15.85 -18.95
CA LEU A 158 21.40 -15.25 -19.69
C LEU A 158 22.60 -14.97 -18.76
N PHE A 159 22.32 -14.45 -17.56
CA PHE A 159 23.34 -14.14 -16.57
C PHE A 159 24.09 -15.38 -16.08
N SER A 160 23.44 -16.53 -16.03
CA SER A 160 24.05 -17.79 -15.60
C SER A 160 25.27 -18.20 -16.43
N TYR A 161 25.28 -17.89 -17.73
CA TYR A 161 26.43 -18.12 -18.62
C TYR A 161 27.68 -17.29 -18.26
N ALA A 162 27.54 -16.22 -17.49
CA ALA A 162 28.68 -15.44 -16.99
C ALA A 162 29.28 -16.05 -15.71
N GLN A 163 28.54 -16.92 -15.02
CA GLN A 163 28.91 -17.48 -13.71
C GLN A 163 29.27 -18.96 -13.79
N HIS A 164 28.75 -19.69 -14.78
CA HIS A 164 28.94 -21.13 -14.94
C HIS A 164 29.65 -21.44 -16.27
N ASN A 165 30.60 -22.37 -16.23
CA ASN A 165 31.29 -22.83 -17.42
C ASN A 165 30.53 -23.99 -18.07
N SER A 166 29.51 -23.64 -18.86
CA SER A 166 28.63 -24.59 -19.54
C SER A 166 29.35 -25.60 -20.45
N PHE A 167 30.59 -25.31 -20.86
CA PHE A 167 31.37 -26.21 -21.72
C PHE A 167 32.17 -27.25 -20.94
N SER A 168 32.66 -26.90 -19.75
CA SER A 168 33.40 -27.83 -18.90
C SER A 168 32.49 -28.63 -17.98
N ASP A 169 31.40 -28.03 -17.51
CA ASP A 169 30.45 -28.64 -16.59
C ASP A 169 28.99 -28.23 -16.90
N PRO A 170 28.41 -28.78 -17.99
CA PRO A 170 27.04 -28.46 -18.39
C PRO A 170 25.99 -28.95 -17.36
N GLN A 171 26.29 -30.01 -16.60
CA GLN A 171 25.35 -30.54 -15.61
C GLN A 171 25.24 -29.60 -14.41
N GLU A 172 26.36 -29.08 -13.89
CA GLU A 172 26.35 -28.09 -12.81
C GLU A 172 25.53 -26.84 -13.15
N HIS A 173 25.62 -26.37 -14.40
CA HIS A 173 24.82 -25.24 -14.87
C HIS A 173 23.32 -25.61 -14.92
N VAL A 174 22.95 -26.80 -15.39
CA VAL A 174 21.54 -27.25 -15.37
C VAL A 174 21.01 -27.34 -13.94
N ASP A 175 21.76 -27.94 -13.03
CA ASP A 175 21.37 -28.07 -11.62
C ASP A 175 21.15 -26.69 -10.98
N TRP A 176 21.99 -25.71 -11.35
CA TRP A 176 21.82 -24.33 -10.89
C TRP A 176 20.56 -23.67 -11.47
N LEU A 177 20.26 -23.85 -12.77
CA LEU A 177 19.05 -23.32 -13.40
C LEU A 177 17.79 -23.88 -12.73
N GLU A 178 17.77 -25.18 -12.44
CA GLU A 178 16.70 -25.86 -11.73
C GLU A 178 16.53 -25.31 -10.32
N GLN A 179 17.58 -25.35 -9.50
CA GLN A 179 17.53 -24.89 -8.11
C GLN A 179 17.14 -23.42 -8.00
N ASN A 180 17.67 -22.56 -8.88
CA ASN A 180 17.34 -21.14 -8.88
C ASN A 180 15.88 -20.91 -9.29
N TYR A 181 15.41 -21.60 -10.32
CA TYR A 181 14.02 -21.51 -10.76
C TYR A 181 13.06 -21.94 -9.64
N GLU A 182 13.30 -23.11 -9.04
CA GLU A 182 12.49 -23.62 -7.94
C GLU A 182 12.49 -22.70 -6.73
N ALA A 183 13.65 -22.14 -6.37
CA ALA A 183 13.75 -21.17 -5.28
C ALA A 183 12.95 -19.89 -5.59
N GLN A 184 12.99 -19.40 -6.83
CA GLN A 184 12.21 -18.22 -7.21
C GLN A 184 10.71 -18.48 -7.24
N VAL A 185 10.27 -19.64 -7.73
CA VAL A 185 8.87 -20.05 -7.67
C VAL A 185 8.42 -20.17 -6.22
N ALA A 186 9.19 -20.86 -5.38
CA ALA A 186 8.86 -21.05 -3.97
C ALA A 186 8.78 -19.71 -3.22
N PHE A 187 9.72 -18.79 -3.43
CA PHE A 187 9.68 -17.45 -2.85
C PHE A 187 8.48 -16.65 -3.35
N TRP A 188 8.21 -16.70 -4.66
CA TRP A 188 7.10 -15.96 -5.25
C TRP A 188 5.75 -16.45 -4.75
N ASP A 189 5.51 -17.76 -4.75
CA ASP A 189 4.21 -18.35 -4.45
C ASP A 189 3.91 -18.42 -2.96
N ASN A 190 4.93 -18.58 -2.11
CA ASN A 190 4.73 -18.80 -0.67
C ASN A 190 5.05 -17.57 0.19
N VAL A 191 5.67 -16.54 -0.37
CA VAL A 191 6.10 -15.36 0.38
C VAL A 191 5.66 -14.09 -0.31
N ALA A 192 6.27 -13.74 -1.44
CA ALA A 192 6.13 -12.40 -2.02
C ALA A 192 4.72 -12.10 -2.53
N ARG A 193 4.09 -13.02 -3.27
CA ARG A 193 2.73 -12.83 -3.79
C ARG A 193 1.68 -12.85 -2.67
N PRO A 194 1.69 -13.81 -1.72
CA PRO A 194 0.77 -13.79 -0.58
C PRO A 194 0.88 -12.54 0.29
N GLU A 195 2.09 -12.12 0.67
CA GLU A 195 2.29 -10.92 1.50
C GLU A 195 1.79 -9.67 0.77
N ALA A 196 2.14 -9.51 -0.52
CA ALA A 196 1.63 -8.40 -1.31
C ALA A 196 0.10 -8.44 -1.47
N GLN A 197 -0.50 -9.63 -1.58
CA GLN A 197 -1.96 -9.75 -1.64
C GLN A 197 -2.61 -9.38 -0.30
N GLU A 198 -2.04 -9.80 0.83
CA GLU A 198 -2.54 -9.42 2.15
C GLU A 198 -2.51 -7.90 2.35
N ASP A 199 -1.45 -7.22 1.92
CA ASP A 199 -1.37 -5.75 1.97
C ASP A 199 -2.43 -5.08 1.10
N LEU A 200 -2.71 -5.63 -0.09
CA LEU A 200 -3.78 -5.15 -0.98
C LEU A 200 -5.17 -5.35 -0.35
N ASP A 201 -5.41 -6.51 0.25
CA ASP A 201 -6.67 -6.84 0.91
C ASP A 201 -6.89 -5.95 2.14
N ASN A 202 -5.83 -5.72 2.92
CA ASN A 202 -5.85 -4.81 4.07
C ASN A 202 -6.22 -3.39 3.66
N LEU A 203 -5.75 -2.91 2.51
CA LEU A 203 -6.13 -1.60 1.98
C LEU A 203 -7.64 -1.52 1.71
N GLU A 204 -8.20 -2.53 1.04
CA GLU A 204 -9.63 -2.60 0.74
C GLU A 204 -10.48 -2.69 2.03
N ILE A 205 -10.06 -3.53 2.97
CA ILE A 205 -10.74 -3.76 4.26
C ILE A 205 -10.72 -2.52 5.14
N ASN A 206 -9.59 -1.81 5.20
CA ASN A 206 -9.41 -0.66 6.09
C ASN A 206 -10.02 0.64 5.54
N ARG A 207 -10.19 0.76 4.22
CA ARG A 207 -10.75 1.98 3.59
C ARG A 207 -12.09 2.42 4.23
N PRO A 208 -13.11 1.56 4.42
CA PRO A 208 -14.36 1.95 5.09
C PRO A 208 -14.15 2.49 6.51
N ALA A 209 -13.23 1.89 7.27
CA ALA A 209 -12.93 2.33 8.63
C ALA A 209 -12.30 3.74 8.63
N LEU A 210 -11.33 3.98 7.74
CA LEU A 210 -10.70 5.30 7.59
C LEU A 210 -11.70 6.39 7.19
N ILE A 211 -12.66 6.06 6.33
CA ILE A 211 -13.76 6.97 5.94
C ILE A 211 -14.66 7.26 7.14
N ALA A 212 -15.01 6.24 7.92
CA ALA A 212 -15.86 6.37 9.11
C ALA A 212 -15.19 7.22 10.20
N GLU A 213 -13.89 7.05 10.42
CA GLU A 213 -13.10 7.88 11.35
C GLU A 213 -13.08 9.35 10.93
N ASN A 214 -12.88 9.64 9.65
CA ASN A 214 -12.92 11.01 9.15
C ASN A 214 -14.29 11.65 9.39
N ARG A 215 -15.37 10.90 9.10
CA ARG A 215 -16.74 11.35 9.41
C ARG A 215 -16.95 11.59 10.90
N ALA A 216 -16.45 10.71 11.76
CA ALA A 216 -16.57 10.86 13.21
C ALA A 216 -15.83 12.12 13.71
N CYS A 217 -14.65 12.41 13.18
CA CYS A 217 -13.91 13.64 13.48
C CYS A 217 -14.71 14.90 13.10
N LEU A 218 -15.27 14.92 11.88
CA LEU A 218 -16.07 16.05 11.41
C LEU A 218 -17.37 16.24 12.21
N ASN A 219 -18.03 15.14 12.58
CA ASN A 219 -19.21 15.19 13.46
C ASN A 219 -18.88 15.80 14.83
N ALA A 220 -17.69 15.54 15.37
CA ALA A 220 -17.25 16.17 16.62
C ALA A 220 -17.02 17.68 16.47
N VAL A 221 -16.52 18.15 15.32
CA VAL A 221 -16.40 19.59 15.01
C VAL A 221 -17.78 20.25 14.99
N ILE A 222 -18.73 19.65 14.29
CA ILE A 222 -20.10 20.14 14.17
C ILE A 222 -20.82 20.15 15.52
N ALA A 223 -20.66 19.09 16.32
CA ALA A 223 -21.24 19.01 17.66
C ALA A 223 -20.71 20.12 18.59
N ARG A 224 -19.42 20.43 18.49
CA ARG A 224 -18.80 21.55 19.22
C ARG A 224 -19.37 22.90 18.79
N LEU A 225 -19.52 23.13 17.48
CA LEU A 225 -20.12 24.36 16.95
C LEU A 225 -21.56 24.54 17.44
N ASN A 226 -22.38 23.49 17.37
CA ASN A 226 -23.76 23.51 17.88
C ASN A 226 -23.82 23.82 19.39
N THR A 227 -22.90 23.26 20.17
CA THR A 227 -22.81 23.54 21.60
C THR A 227 -22.49 25.02 21.86
N ALA A 228 -21.52 25.58 21.11
CA ALA A 228 -21.18 27.00 21.20
C ALA A 228 -22.39 27.88 20.84
N PHE A 229 -23.12 27.54 19.78
CA PHE A 229 -24.26 28.33 19.32
C PHE A 229 -25.48 28.22 20.22
N THR A 230 -25.65 27.11 20.94
CA THR A 230 -26.64 27.04 22.03
C THR A 230 -26.35 28.11 23.09
N GLY A 231 -25.07 28.36 23.41
CA GLY A 231 -24.65 29.42 24.32
C GLY A 231 -24.88 30.83 23.75
N ILE A 232 -24.70 31.02 22.44
CA ILE A 232 -24.99 32.30 21.77
C ILE A 232 -26.49 32.58 21.76
N ARG A 233 -27.33 31.59 21.41
CA ARG A 233 -28.80 31.72 21.41
C ARG A 233 -29.37 32.17 22.75
N GLN A 234 -28.82 31.65 23.84
CA GLN A 234 -29.22 32.07 25.19
C GLN A 234 -28.91 33.53 25.46
N GLN A 235 -27.83 34.06 24.88
CA GLN A 235 -27.43 35.47 25.02
C GLN A 235 -28.25 36.41 24.14
N ILE A 236 -28.76 35.95 22.99
CA ILE A 236 -29.60 36.77 22.10
C ILE A 236 -30.77 37.37 22.87
N ASN A 237 -31.48 36.58 23.67
CA ASN A 237 -32.64 37.05 24.46
C ASN A 237 -32.28 38.00 25.62
N SER A 238 -31.00 38.12 25.95
CA SER A 238 -30.49 39.04 26.97
C SER A 238 -29.92 40.33 26.37
N CYS A 239 -29.79 40.35 25.05
CA CYS A 239 -29.70 41.53 24.22
C CYS A 239 -31.11 41.90 23.70
#